data_AF-A0A061F0D8-F1
#
_entry.id   AF-A0A061F0D8-F1
#
_cell.length_a   1.000
_cell.length_b   1.000
_cell.length_c   1.000
_cell.angle_alpha   90.00
_cell.angle_beta   90.00
_cell.angle_gamma   90.00
#
_symmetry.space_group_name_H-M   'P 1'
#
loop_
_entity.id
_entity.type
_entity.pdbx_description
1 polymer ?
#
loop_
_entity_poly.entity_id
_entity_poly.type
_entity_poly.pdbx_seq_one_letter_code
_entity_poly.pdbx_strand_id
1 'polypeptide(L)' 'MTGVCGQADVWGDGVVPEVSAHLEGALNISLDGVYHSPVGSDDVSTPWYGSPAVVEQWIHHLLA' A
#
# COMPACT_ATOMS: atom_id res chain seq x y z
N MET A 1 -3.93 17.48 4.82
CA MET A 1 -5.00 16.51 4.51
C MET A 1 -5.05 15.52 5.66
N THR A 2 -6.20 15.33 6.31
CA THR A 2 -6.38 14.25 7.31
C THR A 2 -6.63 12.94 6.57
N GLY A 3 -5.92 11.86 6.93
CA GLY A 3 -6.15 10.53 6.35
C GLY A 3 -7.48 9.93 6.80
N VAL A 4 -7.86 8.77 6.24
CA VAL A 4 -9.13 8.09 6.53
C VAL A 4 -9.30 7.70 8.01
N CYS A 5 -8.20 7.65 8.78
CA CYS A 5 -8.23 7.43 10.23
C CYS A 5 -8.61 8.66 11.07
N GLY A 6 -8.85 9.82 10.44
CA GLY A 6 -9.19 11.07 11.14
C GLY A 6 -7.98 11.81 11.75
N GLN A 7 -6.76 11.32 11.53
CA GLN A 7 -5.52 11.97 11.95
C GLN A 7 -4.76 12.49 10.72
N ALA A 8 -4.08 13.63 10.88
CA ALA A 8 -3.07 14.10 9.95
C ALA A 8 -1.70 13.59 10.42
N ASP A 9 -0.74 13.45 9.50
CA ASP A 9 0.65 13.03 9.78
C ASP A 9 0.80 11.57 10.25
N VAL A 10 0.06 10.67 9.59
CA VAL A 10 0.20 9.22 9.76
C VAL A 10 0.81 8.62 8.51
N TRP A 11 1.62 7.58 8.70
CA TRP A 11 2.23 6.84 7.60
C TRP A 11 1.16 6.06 6.81
N GLY A 12 1.37 5.91 5.50
CA GLY A 12 0.41 5.29 4.60
C GLY A 12 0.82 5.45 3.13
N ASP A 13 -0.03 4.97 2.23
CA ASP A 13 0.25 4.86 0.79
C ASP A 13 -0.07 6.14 -0.01
N GLY A 14 -0.20 7.27 0.68
CA GLY A 14 -0.61 8.57 0.13
C GLY A 14 -2.13 8.80 0.08
N VAL A 15 -2.95 7.78 0.35
CA VAL A 15 -4.42 7.89 0.43
C VAL A 15 -4.94 7.31 1.76
N VAL A 16 -4.51 6.10 2.08
CA VAL A 16 -4.96 5.31 3.22
C VAL A 16 -3.83 5.22 4.25
N PRO A 17 -4.09 5.60 5.51
CA PRO A 17 -3.18 5.34 6.61
C PRO A 17 -2.92 3.84 6.78
N GLU A 18 -1.67 3.44 7.06
CA GLU A 18 -1.31 2.02 7.25
C GLU A 18 -2.16 1.36 8.33
N VAL A 19 -2.37 2.04 9.46
CA VAL A 19 -3.19 1.56 10.58
C VAL A 19 -4.66 1.34 10.21
N SER A 20 -5.14 1.96 9.13
CA SER A 20 -6.49 1.75 8.59
C SER A 20 -6.54 0.65 7.52
N ALA A 21 -5.40 0.25 6.98
CA ALA A 21 -5.30 -0.82 5.98
C ALA A 21 -5.21 -2.20 6.63
N HIS A 22 -4.70 -2.30 7.85
CA HIS A 22 -4.55 -3.58 8.54
C HIS A 22 -5.87 -4.08 9.13
N LEU A 23 -6.11 -5.39 8.99
CA LEU A 23 -7.27 -6.08 9.55
C LEU A 23 -6.85 -7.19 10.50
N GLU A 24 -7.58 -7.33 11.61
CA GLU A 24 -7.38 -8.43 12.55
C GLU A 24 -7.72 -9.77 11.87
N GLY A 25 -6.86 -10.77 12.07
CA GLY A 25 -7.01 -12.10 11.47
C GLY A 25 -6.59 -12.20 10.00
N ALA A 26 -6.20 -11.09 9.37
CA ALA A 26 -5.61 -11.09 8.03
C ALA A 26 -4.07 -11.24 8.11
N LEU A 27 -3.50 -11.73 7.00
CA LEU A 27 -2.07 -11.55 6.75
C LEU A 27 -1.85 -10.10 6.28
N ASN A 28 -1.34 -9.26 7.19
CA ASN A 28 -1.04 -7.87 6.89
C ASN A 28 0.39 -7.76 6.31
N ILE A 29 0.51 -7.13 5.14
CA ILE A 29 1.78 -6.92 4.44
C ILE A 29 1.94 -5.41 4.24
N SER A 30 3.03 -4.86 4.75
CA SER A 30 3.40 -3.46 4.55
C SER A 30 4.56 -3.39 3.55
N LEU A 31 4.42 -2.53 2.55
CA LEU A 31 5.37 -2.38 1.44
C LEU A 31 5.91 -0.95 1.44
N ASP A 32 7.18 -0.79 1.82
CA ASP A 32 7.80 0.52 1.96
C ASP A 32 7.99 1.21 0.60
N GLY A 33 7.63 2.49 0.52
CA GLY A 33 7.79 3.30 -0.69
C GLY A 33 6.81 2.95 -1.82
N VAL A 34 5.78 2.15 -1.54
CA VAL A 34 4.71 1.78 -2.48
C VAL A 34 3.46 2.62 -2.19
N TYR A 35 2.84 3.13 -3.26
CA TYR A 35 1.69 4.03 -3.19
C TYR A 35 0.37 3.37 -3.58
N HIS A 36 -0.73 4.09 -3.33
CA HIS A 36 -2.08 3.60 -3.55
C HIS A 36 -2.46 3.43 -5.03
N SER A 37 -1.96 4.31 -5.91
CA SER A 37 -2.62 4.54 -7.20
C SER A 37 -1.64 4.50 -8.35
N PRO A 38 -2.06 3.97 -9.53
CA PRO A 38 -1.28 4.11 -10.76
C PRO A 38 -1.19 5.55 -11.25
N VAL A 39 -2.02 6.46 -10.72
CA VAL A 39 -2.04 7.85 -11.16
C VAL A 39 -0.78 8.56 -10.66
N GLY A 40 0.10 8.90 -11.60
CA GLY A 40 1.39 9.53 -11.29
C GLY A 40 2.48 8.56 -10.84
N SER A 41 2.20 7.25 -10.84
CA SER A 41 3.20 6.23 -10.54
C SER A 41 4.12 5.97 -11.73
N ASP A 42 5.36 5.61 -11.44
CA ASP A 42 6.23 4.88 -12.36
C ASP A 42 6.85 3.68 -11.63
N ASP A 43 7.33 2.69 -12.38
CA ASP A 43 7.85 1.43 -11.80
C ASP A 43 9.22 1.57 -11.09
N VAL A 44 9.77 2.79 -10.99
CA VAL A 44 11.13 3.04 -10.48
C VAL A 44 11.13 3.90 -9.22
N SER A 45 10.45 5.04 -9.23
CA SER A 45 10.51 6.09 -8.21
C SER A 45 9.28 6.14 -7.31
N THR A 46 8.11 5.79 -7.85
CA THR A 46 6.81 5.87 -7.17
C THR A 46 5.92 4.68 -7.53
N PRO A 47 6.39 3.44 -7.35
CA PRO A 47 5.60 2.27 -7.71
C PRO A 47 4.33 2.20 -6.85
N TRP A 48 3.29 1.58 -7.38
CA TRP A 48 2.05 1.33 -6.66
C TRP A 48 1.84 -0.17 -6.47
N TYR A 49 0.89 -0.59 -5.64
CA TYR A 49 0.73 -2.01 -5.30
C TYR A 49 0.47 -2.93 -6.51
N GLY A 50 0.01 -2.36 -7.64
CA GLY A 50 -0.19 -3.07 -8.91
C GLY A 50 0.99 -3.04 -9.88
N SER A 51 2.10 -2.35 -9.56
CA SER A 51 3.33 -2.38 -10.36
C SER A 51 3.90 -3.81 -10.40
N PRO A 52 4.42 -4.31 -11.54
CA PRO A 52 4.82 -5.72 -11.68
C PRO A 52 5.78 -6.23 -10.60
N ALA A 53 6.84 -5.47 -10.30
CA ALA A 53 7.83 -5.82 -9.27
C ALA A 53 7.26 -5.78 -7.84
N VAL A 54 6.13 -5.10 -7.63
CA VAL A 54 5.44 -5.04 -6.35
C VAL A 54 4.45 -6.19 -6.22
N VAL A 55 3.73 -6.52 -7.30
CA VAL A 55 2.80 -7.67 -7.35
C VAL A 55 3.50 -8.97 -7.02
N GLU A 56 4.71 -9.18 -7.55
CA GLU A 56 5.52 -10.37 -7.26
C GLU A 56 5.79 -10.57 -5.74
N GLN A 57 5.80 -9.50 -4.96
CA GLN A 57 6.06 -9.55 -3.52
C GLN A 57 4.90 -10.10 -2.70
N TRP A 58 3.65 -10.04 -3.19
CA TRP A 58 2.48 -10.43 -2.40
C TRP A 58 1.55 -11.43 -3.10
N ILE A 59 1.59 -11.55 -4.43
CA ILE A 59 0.65 -12.39 -5.20
C ILE A 59 0.72 -13.87 -4.82
N HIS A 60 1.88 -14.34 -4.37
CA HIS A 60 2.11 -15.73 -3.99
C HIS A 60 1.24 -16.18 -2.80
N HIS A 61 0.73 -15.25 -1.97
CA HIS A 61 -0.22 -15.56 -0.90
C HIS A 61 -1.62 -15.90 -1.40
N LEU A 62 -1.95 -15.59 -2.66
CA LEU A 62 -3.26 -15.86 -3.27
C LEU A 62 -3.27 -17.09 -4.19
N LEU A 63 -2.09 -17.61 -4.55
CA LEU A 63 -1.93 -18.69 -5.53
C LEU A 63 -1.73 -20.07 -4.89
N ALA A 64 -2.22 -20.23 -3.65
CA ALA A 64 -2.16 -21.49 -2.90
C ALA A 64 -3.06 -22.59 -3.48
#